data_AF-A0A511DGT8-F1
#
_entry.id   AF-A0A511DGT8-F1
#
_cell.length_a   1.000
_cell.length_b   1.000
_cell.length_c   1.000
_cell.angle_alpha   90.00
_cell.angle_beta   90.00
_cell.angle_gamma   90.00
#
_symmetry.space_group_name_H-M   'P 1'
#
loop_
_entity.id
_entity.type
_entity.pdbx_description
1 polymer ?
#
loop_
_entity_poly.entity_id
_entity_poly.type
_entity_poly.pdbx_seq_one_letter_code
_entity_poly.pdbx_strand_id
1 'polypeptide(L)'
;MAEAHGPAGPRRRLGAELRRLRNKSGLHLDDVAREMSCSTSKISRLENGKGIPKLPDVRELMRIYGVTSDTERDMLLRLVRDGRRQGWWEPYTEGVQAERFVLDDPGRYPALETEAVAVRLFTGMIMPGLLQTADYAREMLRALLPHRPRGDIESLVTLRLERQKALCREVSPLQLSAVLDEALLRRVVGGPELMREQLHAVLDRSDLSTVDVRVLPFAAGFHRGHLGQFTLLELHEPLGDLVFIEGHGGDSYLDSADDVTLYKEVYADVVSKALSPATSAELIREYLVRYESGEGGL
;
A
#
# COMPACT_ATOMS: atom_id res chain seq x y z
N MET A 1 -21.69 -6.42 5.48
CA MET A 1 -20.99 -5.75 6.60
C MET A 1 -20.19 -4.59 6.05
N ALA A 2 -20.01 -3.52 6.83
CA ALA A 2 -19.36 -2.30 6.35
C ALA A 2 -17.87 -2.57 6.07
N GLU A 3 -17.56 -2.68 4.79
CA GLU A 3 -16.30 -2.31 4.13
C GLU A 3 -15.34 -1.56 5.07
N ALA A 4 -14.21 -2.19 5.45
CA ALA A 4 -13.18 -1.58 6.29
C ALA A 4 -12.34 -0.57 5.49
N HIS A 5 -12.99 0.47 4.96
CA HIS A 5 -12.31 1.62 4.35
C HIS A 5 -11.81 2.51 5.48
N GLY A 6 -10.52 2.80 5.51
CA GLY A 6 -10.02 3.84 6.40
C GLY A 6 -10.22 5.23 5.78
N PRO A 7 -9.89 6.32 6.48
CA PRO A 7 -10.30 7.66 6.07
C PRO A 7 -9.67 8.16 4.77
N ALA A 8 -8.55 7.60 4.31
CA ALA A 8 -7.80 8.13 3.17
C ALA A 8 -8.54 8.00 1.83
N GLY A 9 -9.19 6.86 1.55
CA GLY A 9 -9.98 6.70 0.33
C GLY A 9 -11.18 7.62 0.27
N PRO A 10 -12.05 7.64 1.29
CA PRO A 10 -13.14 8.59 1.37
C PRO A 10 -12.67 10.04 1.26
N ARG A 11 -11.51 10.41 1.82
CA ARG A 11 -10.91 11.75 1.66
C ARG A 11 -10.47 12.02 0.23
N ARG A 12 -9.75 11.10 -0.41
CA ARG A 12 -9.31 11.26 -1.80
C ARG A 12 -10.48 11.27 -2.78
N ARG A 13 -11.46 10.37 -2.61
CA ARG A 13 -12.69 10.32 -3.40
C ARG A 13 -13.52 11.59 -3.21
N LEU A 14 -13.68 12.07 -1.98
CA LEU A 14 -14.30 13.36 -1.71
C LEU A 14 -13.54 14.50 -2.42
N GLY A 15 -12.21 14.50 -2.33
CA GLY A 15 -11.37 15.50 -3.00
C GLY A 15 -11.54 15.49 -4.52
N ALA A 16 -11.53 14.31 -5.13
CA ALA A 16 -11.76 14.12 -6.56
C ALA A 16 -13.16 14.61 -7.00
N GLU A 17 -14.21 14.27 -6.24
CA GLU A 17 -15.57 14.75 -6.51
C GLU A 17 -15.70 16.27 -6.34
N LEU A 18 -15.10 16.85 -5.29
CA LEU A 18 -15.09 18.30 -5.09
C LEU A 18 -14.34 19.01 -6.22
N ARG A 19 -13.22 18.47 -6.69
CA ARG A 19 -12.47 19.00 -7.84
C ARG A 19 -13.28 18.90 -9.12
N ARG A 20 -13.95 17.78 -9.36
CA ARG A 20 -14.85 17.58 -10.51
C ARG A 20 -15.99 18.61 -10.51
N LEU A 21 -16.62 18.81 -9.35
CA LEU A 21 -17.68 19.80 -9.18
C LEU A 21 -17.18 21.23 -9.40
N ARG A 22 -16.04 21.62 -8.81
CA ARG A 22 -15.44 22.94 -9.04
C ARG A 22 -15.19 23.21 -10.52
N ASN A 23 -14.60 22.24 -11.22
CA ASN A 23 -14.33 22.35 -12.65
C ASN A 23 -15.62 22.45 -13.46
N LYS A 24 -16.67 21.70 -13.09
CA LYS A 24 -18.00 21.77 -13.72
C LYS A 24 -18.67 23.13 -13.52
N SER A 25 -18.45 23.76 -12.37
CA SER A 25 -18.96 25.10 -12.05
C SER A 25 -18.11 26.24 -12.66
N GLY A 26 -16.99 25.93 -13.31
CA GLY A 26 -16.11 26.91 -13.95
C GLY A 26 -15.30 27.78 -12.97
N LEU A 27 -15.19 27.38 -11.71
CA LEU A 27 -14.52 28.17 -10.67
C LEU A 27 -13.03 27.80 -10.54
N HIS A 28 -12.17 28.80 -10.33
CA HIS A 28 -10.79 28.55 -9.91
C HIS A 28 -10.68 28.39 -8.40
N LEU A 29 -9.59 27.76 -7.93
CA LEU A 29 -9.34 27.60 -6.49
C LEU A 29 -9.39 28.93 -5.72
N ASP A 30 -8.91 30.01 -6.34
CA ASP A 30 -8.87 31.35 -5.76
C ASP A 30 -10.25 31.97 -5.58
N ASP A 31 -11.19 31.66 -6.47
CA ASP A 31 -12.58 32.14 -6.38
C ASP A 31 -13.28 31.47 -5.20
N VAL A 32 -13.14 30.15 -5.09
CA VAL A 32 -13.70 29.35 -4.00
C VAL A 32 -13.09 29.75 -2.66
N ALA A 33 -11.78 29.94 -2.60
CA ALA A 33 -11.09 30.35 -1.39
C ALA A 33 -11.57 31.72 -0.88
N ARG A 34 -11.81 32.66 -1.82
CA ARG A 34 -12.37 33.99 -1.52
C ARG A 34 -13.79 33.89 -0.97
N GLU A 35 -14.66 33.13 -1.64
CA GLU A 35 -16.06 32.95 -1.20
C GLU A 35 -16.14 32.26 0.17
N MET A 36 -15.29 31.27 0.43
CA MET A 36 -15.19 30.59 1.72
C MET A 36 -14.42 31.38 2.80
N SER A 37 -13.84 32.53 2.47
CA SER A 37 -12.95 33.30 3.36
C SER A 37 -11.82 32.45 3.97
N CYS A 38 -11.14 31.67 3.13
CA CYS A 38 -10.04 30.78 3.56
C CYS A 38 -8.86 30.80 2.58
N SER A 39 -7.78 30.08 2.91
CA SER A 39 -6.62 30.00 2.01
C SER A 39 -6.86 29.05 0.84
N THR A 40 -6.29 29.38 -0.32
CA THR A 40 -6.28 28.54 -1.52
C THR A 40 -5.66 27.16 -1.24
N SER A 41 -4.62 27.14 -0.41
CA SER A 41 -3.99 25.90 0.08
C SER A 41 -4.93 25.03 0.91
N LYS A 42 -5.94 25.58 1.59
CA LYS A 42 -6.96 24.78 2.30
C LYS A 42 -7.82 24.02 1.30
N ILE A 43 -8.32 24.70 0.27
CA ILE A 43 -9.14 24.09 -0.78
C ILE A 43 -8.33 23.05 -1.56
N SER A 44 -7.10 23.39 -1.95
CA SER A 44 -6.19 22.47 -2.63
C SER A 44 -5.91 21.20 -1.81
N ARG A 45 -5.63 21.32 -0.50
CA ARG A 45 -5.43 20.14 0.35
C ARG A 45 -6.67 19.27 0.45
N LEU A 46 -7.86 19.87 0.48
CA LEU A 46 -9.12 19.15 0.50
C LEU A 46 -9.36 18.41 -0.82
N GLU A 47 -9.17 19.07 -1.97
CA GLU A 47 -9.31 18.47 -3.31
C GLU A 47 -8.30 17.36 -3.60
N ASN A 48 -7.13 17.40 -2.95
CA ASN A 48 -6.11 16.35 -3.06
C ASN A 48 -6.24 15.25 -1.98
N GLY A 49 -7.31 15.27 -1.16
CA GLY A 49 -7.52 14.28 -0.10
C GLY A 49 -6.54 14.35 1.08
N LYS A 50 -5.74 15.42 1.17
CA LYS A 50 -4.71 15.63 2.20
C LYS A 50 -5.24 16.33 3.46
N GLY A 51 -6.46 16.88 3.42
CA GLY A 51 -7.11 17.54 4.55
C GLY A 51 -8.16 16.65 5.23
N ILE A 52 -8.34 16.82 6.55
CA ILE A 52 -9.49 16.24 7.26
C ILE A 52 -10.75 17.03 6.86
N PRO A 53 -11.73 16.41 6.19
CA PRO A 53 -12.89 17.11 5.69
C PRO A 53 -13.80 17.49 6.86
N LYS A 54 -14.17 18.78 6.93
CA LYS A 54 -15.14 19.26 7.91
C LYS A 54 -16.51 19.34 7.25
N LEU A 55 -17.51 18.80 7.91
CA LEU A 55 -18.92 18.83 7.47
C LEU A 55 -19.39 20.25 7.09
N PRO A 56 -19.09 21.31 7.87
CA PRO A 56 -19.42 22.68 7.48
C PRO A 56 -18.74 23.13 6.17
N ASP A 57 -17.43 22.87 6.03
CA ASP A 57 -16.67 23.26 4.84
C ASP A 57 -17.25 22.59 3.57
N VAL A 58 -17.57 21.29 3.65
CA VAL A 58 -18.11 20.54 2.49
C VAL A 58 -19.54 20.95 2.16
N ARG A 59 -20.36 21.29 3.14
CA ARG A 59 -21.70 21.84 2.88
C ARG A 59 -21.65 23.17 2.16
N GLU A 60 -20.71 24.02 2.54
CA GLU A 60 -20.52 25.30 1.89
C GLU A 60 -20.01 25.12 0.45
N LEU A 61 -19.05 24.21 0.23
CA LEU A 61 -18.60 23.87 -1.12
C LEU A 61 -19.73 23.32 -2.00
N MET A 62 -20.62 22.48 -1.46
CA MET A 62 -21.80 22.01 -2.21
C MET A 62 -22.72 23.18 -2.62
N ARG A 63 -22.84 24.21 -1.78
CA ARG A 63 -23.60 25.43 -2.10
C ARG A 63 -22.91 26.22 -3.22
N ILE A 64 -21.60 26.47 -3.08
CA ILE A 64 -20.79 27.22 -4.05
C ILE A 64 -20.80 26.52 -5.42
N TYR A 65 -20.69 25.19 -5.45
CA TYR A 65 -20.66 24.41 -6.68
C TYR A 65 -22.04 24.15 -7.28
N GLY A 66 -23.13 24.54 -6.60
CA GLY A 66 -24.49 24.37 -7.10
C GLY A 66 -24.99 22.92 -7.10
N VAL A 67 -24.60 22.12 -6.11
CA VAL A 67 -25.05 20.72 -5.98
C VAL A 67 -26.51 20.67 -5.52
N THR A 68 -27.41 20.31 -6.43
CA THR A 68 -28.87 20.24 -6.20
C THR A 68 -29.40 18.81 -6.05
N SER A 69 -28.66 17.80 -6.49
CA SER A 69 -29.08 16.39 -6.39
C SER A 69 -28.94 15.88 -4.95
N ASP A 70 -30.04 15.44 -4.34
CA ASP A 70 -30.01 14.82 -3.00
C ASP A 70 -29.11 13.59 -2.95
N THR A 71 -29.09 12.78 -4.01
CA THR A 71 -28.19 11.61 -4.12
C THR A 71 -26.72 12.02 -4.09
N GLU A 72 -26.33 13.07 -4.82
CA GLU A 72 -24.94 13.57 -4.85
C GLU A 72 -24.55 14.20 -3.51
N ARG A 73 -25.47 14.94 -2.88
CA ARG A 73 -25.28 15.51 -1.53
C ARG A 73 -25.08 14.43 -0.48
N ASP A 74 -25.92 13.39 -0.49
CA ASP A 74 -25.82 12.28 0.44
C ASP A 74 -24.52 11.51 0.28
N MET A 75 -24.08 11.29 -0.97
CA MET A 75 -22.81 10.66 -1.27
C MET A 75 -21.63 11.47 -0.71
N LEU A 76 -21.56 12.78 -0.96
CA LEU A 76 -20.51 13.66 -0.42
C LEU A 76 -20.51 13.69 1.11
N LEU A 77 -21.69 13.78 1.74
CA LEU A 77 -21.81 13.78 3.20
C LEU A 77 -21.40 12.44 3.83
N ARG A 78 -21.68 11.31 3.17
CA ARG A 78 -21.17 9.98 3.57
C ARG A 78 -19.64 9.95 3.49
N LEU A 79 -19.05 10.42 2.39
CA LEU A 79 -17.59 10.50 2.24
C LEU A 79 -16.93 11.39 3.31
N VAL A 80 -17.59 12.45 3.77
CA VAL A 80 -17.08 13.23 4.92
C VAL A 80 -17.10 12.43 6.21
N ARG A 81 -18.19 11.70 6.49
CA ARG A 81 -18.30 10.87 7.70
C ARG A 81 -17.24 9.77 7.68
N ASP A 82 -17.10 9.10 6.55
CA ASP A 82 -16.15 8.00 6.37
C ASP A 82 -14.70 8.52 6.37
N GLY A 83 -14.45 9.68 5.75
CA GLY A 83 -13.15 10.37 5.77
C GLY A 83 -12.77 10.95 7.14
N ARG A 84 -13.69 10.96 8.10
CA ARG A 84 -13.44 11.32 9.51
C ARG A 84 -13.36 10.11 10.43
N ARG A 85 -13.64 8.89 9.95
CA ARG A 85 -13.45 7.69 10.77
C ARG A 85 -11.95 7.48 11.01
N GLN A 86 -11.62 7.03 12.21
CA GLN A 86 -10.28 6.55 12.52
C GLN A 86 -9.98 5.36 11.62
N GLY A 87 -8.87 5.41 10.88
CA GLY A 87 -8.40 4.28 10.09
C GLY A 87 -8.13 3.09 10.98
N TRP A 88 -8.41 1.88 10.51
CA TRP A 88 -8.20 0.67 11.30
C TRP A 88 -6.70 0.47 11.68
N TRP A 89 -5.79 1.09 10.93
CA TRP A 89 -4.35 1.11 11.23
C TRP A 89 -3.96 2.09 12.35
N GLU A 90 -4.78 3.12 12.60
CA GLU A 90 -4.43 4.22 13.51
C GLU A 90 -4.11 3.76 14.94
N PRO A 91 -4.83 2.80 15.56
CA PRO A 91 -4.47 2.26 16.89
C PRO A 91 -3.06 1.65 16.96
N TYR A 92 -2.49 1.23 15.82
CA TYR A 92 -1.15 0.64 15.75
C TYR A 92 -0.07 1.66 15.38
N THR A 93 -0.46 2.82 14.86
CA THR A 93 0.45 3.88 14.42
C THR A 93 0.40 5.13 15.32
N GLU A 94 -0.60 5.22 16.20
CA GLU A 94 -0.74 6.33 17.15
C GLU A 94 0.43 6.31 18.15
N GLY A 95 1.10 7.46 18.29
CA GLY A 95 2.30 7.58 19.13
C GLY A 95 3.59 7.02 18.51
N VAL A 96 3.51 6.33 17.37
CA VAL A 96 4.67 5.84 16.61
C VAL A 96 5.33 7.03 15.94
N GLN A 97 6.45 7.50 16.50
CA GLN A 97 7.24 8.59 15.91
C GLN A 97 7.72 8.25 14.50
N ALA A 98 7.63 9.23 13.60
CA ALA A 98 8.18 9.09 12.26
C ALA A 98 9.70 8.83 12.34
N GLU A 99 10.17 7.85 11.58
CA GLU A 99 11.59 7.59 11.35
C GLU A 99 11.86 7.92 9.89
N ARG A 100 12.46 9.07 9.63
CA ARG A 100 12.58 9.70 8.28
C ARG A 100 12.95 8.73 7.14
N PHE A 101 13.74 7.69 7.42
CA PHE A 101 14.29 6.80 6.40
C PHE A 101 13.61 5.43 6.31
N VAL A 102 12.70 5.11 7.24
CA VAL A 102 12.15 3.76 7.39
C VAL A 102 10.62 3.79 7.59
N LEU A 103 10.10 4.82 8.26
CA LEU A 103 8.69 5.00 8.60
C LEU A 103 8.36 6.50 8.66
N ASP A 104 8.39 7.19 7.52
CA ASP A 104 8.11 8.63 7.47
C ASP A 104 6.65 8.95 7.88
N ASP A 105 5.69 8.19 7.34
CA ASP A 105 4.29 8.20 7.77
C ASP A 105 3.78 6.75 7.92
N PRO A 106 3.76 6.19 9.15
CA PRO A 106 3.39 4.79 9.37
C PRO A 106 1.94 4.48 8.98
N GLY A 107 1.06 5.48 8.87
CA GLY A 107 -0.34 5.30 8.50
C GLY A 107 -0.61 5.43 7.00
N ARG A 108 0.25 6.13 6.24
CA ARG A 108 -0.03 6.46 4.84
C ARG A 108 -0.12 5.25 3.93
N TYR A 109 0.87 4.35 3.99
CA TYR A 109 0.85 3.16 3.14
C TYR A 109 -0.34 2.24 3.47
N PRO A 110 -0.60 1.83 4.74
CA PRO A 110 -1.78 1.04 5.08
C PRO A 110 -3.09 1.68 4.62
N ALA A 111 -3.18 3.01 4.67
CA ALA A 111 -4.34 3.74 4.22
C ALA A 111 -4.58 3.62 2.72
N LEU A 112 -3.52 3.63 1.90
CA LEU A 112 -3.61 3.45 0.45
C LEU A 112 -3.84 1.99 0.07
N GLU A 113 -3.17 1.06 0.74
CA GLU A 113 -3.37 -0.39 0.54
C GLU A 113 -4.82 -0.80 0.83
N THR A 114 -5.46 -0.18 1.83
CA THR A 114 -6.88 -0.42 2.17
C THR A 114 -7.83 -0.12 1.00
N GLU A 115 -7.49 0.87 0.17
CA GLU A 115 -8.29 1.32 -0.98
C GLU A 115 -7.98 0.56 -2.27
N ALA A 116 -6.92 -0.25 -2.26
CA ALA A 116 -6.46 -0.98 -3.41
C ALA A 116 -7.39 -2.16 -3.74
N VAL A 117 -7.61 -2.36 -5.04
CA VAL A 117 -8.17 -3.60 -5.60
C VAL A 117 -7.07 -4.63 -5.87
N ALA A 118 -5.88 -4.14 -6.22
CA ALA A 118 -4.72 -4.98 -6.46
C ALA A 118 -3.42 -4.32 -6.00
N VAL A 119 -2.49 -5.16 -5.57
CA VAL A 119 -1.10 -4.82 -5.24
C VAL A 119 -0.23 -5.63 -6.17
N ARG A 120 0.55 -4.94 -7.01
CA ARG A 120 1.57 -5.57 -7.87
C ARG A 120 2.94 -5.10 -7.42
N LEU A 121 3.86 -6.01 -7.14
CA LEU A 121 5.16 -5.61 -6.61
C LEU A 121 6.30 -6.45 -7.17
N PHE A 122 7.46 -5.82 -7.25
CA PHE A 122 8.74 -6.48 -7.42
C PHE A 122 9.62 -6.13 -6.23
N THR A 123 10.22 -7.13 -5.60
CA THR A 123 11.19 -6.93 -4.51
C THR A 123 12.30 -7.97 -4.55
N GLY A 124 13.50 -7.54 -4.15
CA GLY A 124 14.66 -8.42 -3.99
C GLY A 124 15.43 -8.24 -2.67
N MET A 125 14.91 -7.41 -1.75
CA MET A 125 15.62 -7.04 -0.53
C MET A 125 14.92 -7.50 0.74
N ILE A 126 13.59 -7.40 0.77
CA ILE A 126 12.77 -7.74 1.94
C ILE A 126 11.51 -8.50 1.48
N MET A 127 11.12 -9.55 2.21
CA MET A 127 9.85 -10.25 1.94
C MET A 127 8.66 -9.28 2.04
N PRO A 128 7.69 -9.26 1.11
CA PRO A 128 6.56 -8.34 1.17
C PRO A 128 5.77 -8.49 2.46
N GLY A 129 5.33 -7.38 3.07
CA GLY A 129 4.59 -7.39 4.34
C GLY A 129 3.33 -8.28 4.33
N LEU A 130 2.68 -8.41 3.16
CA LEU A 130 1.52 -9.29 2.97
C LEU A 130 1.85 -10.79 2.98
N LEU A 131 3.13 -11.15 2.87
CA LEU A 131 3.64 -12.52 2.88
C LEU A 131 4.48 -12.83 4.13
N GLN A 132 4.76 -11.85 4.99
CA GLN A 132 5.62 -12.02 6.18
C GLN A 132 4.97 -12.85 7.29
N THR A 133 5.78 -13.61 8.03
CA THR A 133 5.45 -14.12 9.37
C THR A 133 5.70 -13.03 10.42
N ALA A 134 5.13 -13.20 11.61
CA ALA A 134 5.34 -12.27 12.73
C ALA A 134 6.84 -12.17 13.10
N ASP A 135 7.55 -13.30 13.10
CA ASP A 135 8.93 -13.37 13.51
C ASP A 135 9.86 -12.74 12.47
N TYR A 136 9.62 -12.96 11.17
CA TYR A 136 10.33 -12.26 10.11
C TYR A 136 10.12 -10.75 10.20
N ALA A 137 8.87 -10.31 10.35
CA ALA A 137 8.54 -8.90 10.49
C ALA A 137 9.26 -8.27 11.70
N ARG A 138 9.29 -8.97 12.83
CA ARG A 138 9.93 -8.51 14.06
C ARG A 138 11.44 -8.37 13.92
N GLU A 139 12.12 -9.38 13.37
CA GLU A 139 13.57 -9.35 13.17
C GLU A 139 13.97 -8.25 12.18
N MET A 140 13.24 -8.12 11.07
CA MET A 140 13.43 -7.03 10.13
C MET A 140 13.23 -5.65 10.78
N LEU A 141 12.13 -5.43 11.51
CA LEU A 141 11.83 -4.14 12.12
C LEU A 141 12.85 -3.77 13.20
N ARG A 142 13.36 -4.72 13.99
CA ARG A 142 14.46 -4.48 14.95
C ARG A 142 15.74 -4.04 14.26
N ALA A 143 16.06 -4.64 13.12
CA ALA A 143 17.25 -4.27 12.36
C ALA A 143 17.12 -2.87 11.73
N LEU A 144 15.94 -2.53 11.21
CA LEU A 144 15.69 -1.22 10.58
C LEU A 144 15.46 -0.09 11.58
N LEU A 145 15.01 -0.40 12.81
CA LEU A 145 14.65 0.57 13.85
C LEU A 145 15.33 0.21 15.18
N PRO A 146 16.68 0.20 15.24
CA PRO A 146 17.43 -0.39 16.36
C PRO A 146 17.23 0.34 17.70
N HIS A 147 16.82 1.60 17.69
CA HIS A 147 16.59 2.40 18.89
C HIS A 147 15.13 2.41 19.34
N ARG A 148 14.26 1.68 18.65
CA ARG A 148 12.83 1.75 18.87
C ARG A 148 12.38 0.85 20.02
N PRO A 149 11.46 1.31 20.89
CA PRO A 149 10.97 0.49 22.00
C PRO A 149 10.33 -0.80 21.50
N ARG A 150 10.47 -1.88 22.27
CA ARG A 150 9.88 -3.18 21.93
C ARG A 150 8.37 -3.10 21.70
N GLY A 151 7.65 -2.29 22.49
CA GLY A 151 6.20 -2.11 22.34
C GLY A 151 5.81 -1.60 20.95
N ASP A 152 6.48 -0.56 20.47
CA ASP A 152 6.27 -0.01 19.11
C ASP A 152 6.53 -1.05 18.02
N ILE A 153 7.60 -1.86 18.18
CA ILE A 153 7.92 -2.93 17.23
C ILE A 153 6.77 -3.94 17.18
N GLU A 154 6.25 -4.39 18.31
CA GLU A 154 5.12 -5.33 18.33
C GLU A 154 3.82 -4.73 17.75
N SER A 155 3.57 -3.43 17.99
CA SER A 155 2.44 -2.72 17.34
C SER A 155 2.57 -2.72 15.82
N LEU A 156 3.77 -2.46 15.29
CA LEU A 156 4.05 -2.50 13.85
C LEU A 156 3.97 -3.91 13.27
N VAL A 157 4.41 -4.94 14.01
CA VAL A 157 4.23 -6.35 13.63
C VAL A 157 2.73 -6.67 13.54
N THR A 158 1.95 -6.26 14.54
CA THR A 158 0.51 -6.51 14.56
C THR A 158 -0.19 -5.79 13.41
N LEU A 159 0.17 -4.52 13.14
CA LEU A 159 -0.30 -3.80 11.95
C LEU A 159 -0.06 -4.61 10.66
N ARG A 160 1.14 -5.16 10.48
CA ARG A 160 1.47 -5.98 9.30
C ARG A 160 0.62 -7.24 9.19
N LEU A 161 0.38 -7.94 10.30
CA LEU A 161 -0.48 -9.14 10.30
C LEU A 161 -1.94 -8.79 10.04
N GLU A 162 -2.43 -7.66 10.56
CA GLU A 162 -3.78 -7.17 10.30
C GLU A 162 -4.00 -6.81 8.82
N ARG A 163 -3.00 -6.21 8.15
CA ARG A 163 -3.02 -5.93 6.70
C ARG A 163 -3.30 -7.17 5.87
N GLN A 164 -2.74 -8.32 6.27
CA GLN A 164 -2.86 -9.58 5.52
C GLN A 164 -4.30 -10.09 5.42
N LYS A 165 -5.19 -9.68 6.35
CA LYS A 165 -6.61 -10.04 6.29
C LYS A 165 -7.29 -9.54 5.02
N ALA A 166 -6.74 -8.50 4.36
CA ALA A 166 -7.25 -8.00 3.09
C ALA A 166 -7.22 -9.03 1.94
N LEU A 167 -6.33 -10.03 2.00
CA LEU A 167 -6.23 -11.09 0.98
C LEU A 167 -7.42 -12.06 1.03
N CYS A 168 -8.08 -12.18 2.18
CA CYS A 168 -9.13 -13.17 2.45
C CYS A 168 -10.48 -12.54 2.78
N ARG A 169 -10.67 -11.23 2.57
CA ARG A 169 -11.97 -10.58 2.83
C ARG A 169 -13.06 -11.11 1.88
N GLU A 170 -14.27 -11.29 2.40
CA GLU A 170 -15.39 -11.88 1.63
C GLU A 170 -15.79 -11.04 0.41
N VAL A 171 -15.70 -9.71 0.53
CA VAL A 171 -16.11 -8.77 -0.51
C VAL A 171 -14.87 -8.13 -1.12
N SER A 172 -14.74 -8.26 -2.44
CA SER A 172 -13.67 -7.66 -3.25
C SER A 172 -12.26 -7.93 -2.69
N PRO A 173 -11.85 -9.18 -2.42
CA PRO A 173 -10.54 -9.48 -1.82
C PRO A 173 -9.39 -8.85 -2.59
N LEU A 174 -8.39 -8.35 -1.85
CA LEU A 174 -7.22 -7.70 -2.41
C LEU A 174 -6.46 -8.71 -3.29
N GLN A 175 -6.23 -8.36 -4.55
CA GLN A 175 -5.42 -9.17 -5.45
C GLN A 175 -3.94 -8.86 -5.23
N LEU A 176 -3.13 -9.84 -4.86
CA LEU A 176 -1.69 -9.69 -4.71
C LEU A 176 -0.97 -10.41 -5.86
N SER A 177 -0.14 -9.69 -6.60
CA SER A 177 0.79 -10.27 -7.57
C SER A 177 2.21 -9.83 -7.20
N ALA A 178 3.00 -10.77 -6.69
CA ALA A 178 4.31 -10.53 -6.12
C ALA A 178 5.38 -11.25 -6.93
N VAL A 179 6.33 -10.50 -7.49
CA VAL A 179 7.56 -11.06 -8.07
C VAL A 179 8.69 -10.90 -7.07
N LEU A 180 9.19 -12.02 -6.57
CA LEU A 180 10.29 -12.11 -5.62
C LEU A 180 11.58 -12.41 -6.37
N ASP A 181 12.62 -11.60 -6.21
CA ASP A 181 13.96 -11.97 -6.65
C ASP A 181 14.43 -13.22 -5.89
N GLU A 182 15.05 -14.17 -6.58
CA GLU A 182 15.56 -15.40 -5.97
C GLU A 182 16.48 -15.12 -4.77
N ALA A 183 17.19 -13.99 -4.75
CA ALA A 183 18.03 -13.58 -3.62
C ALA A 183 17.29 -13.49 -2.28
N LEU A 184 15.96 -13.26 -2.29
CA LEU A 184 15.14 -13.25 -1.08
C LEU A 184 15.02 -14.61 -0.42
N LEU A 185 15.08 -15.69 -1.21
CA LEU A 185 14.97 -17.05 -0.70
C LEU A 185 16.28 -17.49 -0.03
N ARG A 186 17.41 -16.87 -0.40
CA ARG A 186 18.74 -17.18 0.13
C ARG A 186 19.20 -16.29 1.28
N ARG A 187 18.68 -15.06 1.38
CA ARG A 187 19.13 -14.12 2.43
C ARG A 187 18.54 -14.52 3.79
N VAL A 188 19.41 -14.99 4.68
CA VAL A 188 18.99 -15.40 6.03
C VAL A 188 18.55 -14.20 6.87
N VAL A 189 17.34 -14.26 7.42
CA VAL A 189 16.79 -13.29 8.38
C VAL A 189 16.49 -14.03 9.68
N GLY A 190 17.13 -13.64 10.80
CA GLY A 190 16.94 -14.22 12.12
C GLY A 190 17.38 -15.68 12.33
N GLY A 191 17.61 -16.44 11.25
CA GLY A 191 18.17 -17.79 11.29
C GLY A 191 17.51 -18.76 10.29
N PRO A 192 18.08 -19.97 10.09
CA PRO A 192 17.50 -20.98 9.20
C PRO A 192 16.08 -21.41 9.58
N GLU A 193 15.79 -21.55 10.87
CA GLU A 193 14.48 -21.99 11.36
C GLU A 193 13.39 -20.97 11.03
N LEU A 194 13.68 -19.68 11.26
CA LEU A 194 12.77 -18.59 10.92
C LEU A 194 12.55 -18.51 9.42
N MET A 195 13.61 -18.63 8.62
CA MET A 195 13.49 -18.63 7.15
C MET A 195 12.64 -19.80 6.65
N ARG A 196 12.79 -20.99 7.22
CA ARG A 196 11.93 -22.14 6.90
C ARG A 196 10.46 -21.84 7.17
N GLU A 197 10.13 -21.29 8.34
CA GLU A 197 8.75 -20.89 8.67
C GLU A 197 8.23 -19.79 7.73
N GLN A 198 9.07 -18.82 7.39
CA GLN A 198 8.74 -17.77 6.45
C GLN A 198 8.44 -18.32 5.04
N LEU A 199 9.24 -19.26 4.53
CA LEU A 199 9.03 -19.84 3.20
C LEU A 199 7.80 -20.76 3.17
N HIS A 200 7.54 -21.54 4.22
CA HIS A 200 6.26 -22.24 4.37
C HIS A 200 5.08 -21.28 4.29
N ALA A 201 5.14 -20.17 5.02
CA ALA A 201 4.04 -19.21 5.04
C ALA A 201 3.86 -18.48 3.69
N VAL A 202 4.88 -18.42 2.83
CA VAL A 202 4.74 -17.96 1.43
C VAL A 202 3.99 -18.99 0.60
N LEU A 203 4.36 -20.27 0.71
CA LEU A 203 3.68 -21.37 0.01
C LEU A 203 2.19 -21.43 0.40
N ASP A 204 1.89 -21.43 1.70
CA ASP A 204 0.51 -21.49 2.20
C ASP A 204 -0.34 -20.32 1.68
N ARG A 205 0.22 -19.11 1.61
CA ARG A 205 -0.50 -17.94 1.07
C ARG A 205 -0.62 -17.98 -0.44
N SER A 206 0.29 -18.64 -1.14
CA SER A 206 0.25 -18.79 -2.60
C SER A 206 -0.88 -19.73 -3.06
N ASP A 207 -1.47 -20.50 -2.14
CA ASP A 207 -2.66 -21.32 -2.42
C ASP A 207 -3.96 -20.50 -2.45
N LEU A 208 -3.95 -19.23 -2.01
CA LEU A 208 -5.10 -18.33 -2.12
C LEU A 208 -5.32 -17.93 -3.58
N SER A 209 -6.57 -17.98 -4.06
CA SER A 209 -6.91 -17.57 -5.42
C SER A 209 -6.68 -16.08 -5.72
N THR A 210 -6.48 -15.28 -4.67
CA THR A 210 -6.20 -13.85 -4.72
C THR A 210 -4.70 -13.54 -4.72
N VAL A 211 -3.84 -14.55 -4.63
CA VAL A 211 -2.38 -14.39 -4.49
C VAL A 211 -1.66 -15.11 -5.63
N ASP A 212 -0.79 -14.37 -6.30
CA ASP A 212 0.08 -14.84 -7.37
C ASP A 212 1.53 -14.52 -7.01
N VAL A 213 2.27 -15.53 -6.55
CA VAL A 213 3.70 -15.40 -6.21
C VAL A 213 4.53 -16.00 -7.34
N ARG A 214 5.47 -15.20 -7.85
CA ARG A 214 6.47 -15.64 -8.83
C ARG A 214 7.87 -15.38 -8.31
N VAL A 215 8.81 -16.25 -8.65
CA VAL A 215 10.23 -16.05 -8.39
C VAL A 215 10.92 -15.63 -9.68
N LEU A 216 11.68 -14.54 -9.63
CA LEU A 216 12.59 -14.12 -10.69
C LEU A 216 13.94 -14.82 -10.46
N PRO A 217 14.28 -15.83 -11.28
CA PRO A 217 15.48 -16.65 -11.04
C PRO A 217 16.74 -15.89 -11.45
N PHE A 218 17.89 -16.22 -10.86
CA PHE A 218 19.17 -15.61 -11.25
C PHE A 218 19.48 -15.76 -12.76
N ALA A 219 19.01 -16.85 -13.37
CA ALA A 219 19.16 -17.11 -14.80
C ALA A 219 18.42 -16.09 -15.70
N ALA A 220 17.50 -15.28 -15.17
CA ALA A 220 16.78 -14.26 -15.91
C ALA A 220 17.69 -13.10 -16.40
N GLY A 221 18.87 -12.94 -15.80
CA GLY A 221 19.82 -11.89 -16.17
C GLY A 221 19.28 -10.48 -15.94
N PHE A 222 19.70 -9.52 -16.78
CA PHE A 222 19.27 -8.12 -16.66
C PHE A 222 17.78 -7.93 -17.05
N HIS A 223 17.06 -7.17 -16.23
CA HIS A 223 15.65 -6.84 -16.43
C HIS A 223 15.38 -5.39 -16.02
N ARG A 224 14.23 -4.82 -16.44
CA ARG A 224 13.92 -3.40 -16.18
C ARG A 224 13.79 -3.08 -14.69
N GLY A 225 13.41 -4.07 -13.87
CA GLY A 225 13.35 -3.95 -12.42
C GLY A 225 14.70 -3.81 -11.69
N HIS A 226 15.85 -3.96 -12.37
CA HIS A 226 17.18 -3.81 -11.73
C HIS A 226 17.41 -2.45 -11.06
N LEU A 227 16.66 -1.41 -11.44
CA LEU A 227 16.79 -0.07 -10.85
C LEU A 227 16.20 0.03 -9.43
N GLY A 228 15.42 -0.96 -8.98
CA GLY A 228 14.92 -0.98 -7.62
C GLY A 228 13.60 -1.72 -7.46
N GLN A 229 13.28 -2.01 -6.21
CA GLN A 229 11.98 -2.55 -5.80
C GLN A 229 10.89 -1.47 -5.83
N PHE A 230 9.66 -1.89 -6.09
CA PHE A 230 8.51 -0.99 -6.13
C PHE A 230 7.21 -1.76 -5.87
N THR A 231 6.17 -1.03 -5.48
CA THR A 231 4.81 -1.53 -5.38
C THR A 231 3.85 -0.63 -6.16
N LEU A 232 3.15 -1.18 -7.15
CA LEU A 232 2.03 -0.55 -7.82
C LEU A 232 0.75 -0.88 -7.04
N LEU A 233 0.06 0.15 -6.56
CA LEU A 233 -1.27 0.06 -5.98
C LEU A 233 -2.29 0.41 -7.05
N GLU A 234 -3.10 -0.57 -7.45
CA GLU A 234 -4.25 -0.34 -8.33
C GLU A 234 -5.44 0.01 -7.45
N LEU A 235 -5.95 1.24 -7.59
CA LEU A 235 -7.00 1.78 -6.72
C LEU A 235 -8.36 1.78 -7.41
N HIS A 236 -9.44 1.81 -6.64
CA HIS A 236 -10.77 2.01 -7.22
C HIS A 236 -10.88 3.40 -7.89
N GLU A 237 -11.49 3.45 -9.07
CA GLU A 237 -11.89 4.73 -9.69
C GLU A 237 -12.77 5.55 -8.73
N PRO A 238 -12.60 6.89 -8.63
CA PRO A 238 -11.73 7.76 -9.44
C PRO A 238 -10.36 8.06 -8.80
N LEU A 239 -9.85 7.22 -7.91
CA LEU A 239 -8.66 7.53 -7.11
C LEU A 239 -7.36 7.59 -7.91
N GLY A 240 -7.28 6.83 -9.01
CA GLY A 240 -6.09 6.66 -9.83
C GLY A 240 -5.02 5.79 -9.16
N ASP A 241 -4.39 4.93 -9.94
CA ASP A 241 -3.30 4.08 -9.48
C ASP A 241 -2.08 4.90 -9.05
N LEU A 242 -1.22 4.31 -8.23
CA LEU A 242 0.03 4.94 -7.83
C LEU A 242 1.15 3.92 -7.62
N VAL A 243 2.38 4.41 -7.71
CA VAL A 243 3.59 3.64 -7.42
C VAL A 243 4.16 4.09 -6.09
N PHE A 244 4.49 3.13 -5.24
CA PHE A 244 5.16 3.28 -3.97
C PHE A 244 6.59 2.73 -4.06
N ILE A 245 7.55 3.54 -3.64
CA ILE A 245 8.97 3.20 -3.61
C ILE A 245 9.54 3.59 -2.25
N GLU A 246 10.19 2.63 -1.60
CA GLU A 246 10.88 2.82 -0.32
C GLU A 246 12.38 2.98 -0.56
N GLY A 247 13.01 3.88 0.19
CA GLY A 247 14.46 4.03 0.17
C GLY A 247 14.97 4.91 1.29
N HIS A 248 16.30 4.97 1.44
CA HIS A 248 16.97 5.78 2.48
C HIS A 248 16.73 7.29 2.33
N GLY A 249 16.10 7.76 1.24
CA GLY A 249 15.65 9.15 1.10
C GLY A 249 14.27 9.42 1.73
N GLY A 250 13.58 8.38 2.21
CA GLY A 250 12.17 8.39 2.55
C GLY A 250 11.30 7.77 1.46
N ASP A 251 10.00 7.70 1.72
CA ASP A 251 9.02 7.10 0.82
C ASP A 251 8.67 8.02 -0.36
N SER A 252 8.57 7.45 -1.56
CA SER A 252 8.07 8.13 -2.75
C SER A 252 6.75 7.54 -3.22
N TYR A 253 5.80 8.42 -3.54
CA TYR A 253 4.48 8.06 -4.06
C TYR A 253 4.28 8.79 -5.39
N LEU A 254 4.36 8.05 -6.50
CA LEU A 254 4.23 8.57 -7.85
C LEU A 254 2.82 8.30 -8.38
N ASP A 255 2.08 9.35 -8.71
CA ASP A 255 0.68 9.27 -9.17
C ASP A 255 0.47 9.97 -10.53
N SER A 256 1.55 10.32 -11.23
CA SER A 256 1.45 10.81 -12.60
C SER A 256 1.15 9.66 -13.57
N ALA A 257 0.38 9.94 -14.64
CA ALA A 257 0.01 8.93 -15.62
C ALA A 257 1.24 8.31 -16.31
N ASP A 258 2.27 9.12 -16.57
CA ASP A 258 3.51 8.68 -17.22
C ASP A 258 4.31 7.75 -16.28
N ASP A 259 4.44 8.11 -15.00
CA ASP A 259 5.12 7.26 -14.00
C ASP A 259 4.39 5.92 -13.84
N VAL A 260 3.08 5.95 -13.66
CA VAL A 260 2.27 4.73 -13.49
C VAL A 260 2.37 3.84 -14.72
N THR A 261 2.31 4.42 -15.92
CA THR A 261 2.44 3.66 -17.19
C THR A 261 3.82 3.00 -17.28
N LEU A 262 4.89 3.76 -16.99
CA LEU A 262 6.25 3.23 -16.98
C LEU A 262 6.39 2.05 -16.01
N TYR A 263 5.91 2.18 -14.78
CA TYR A 263 6.03 1.10 -13.79
C TYR A 263 5.16 -0.12 -14.11
N LYS A 264 4.00 0.06 -14.77
CA LYS A 264 3.22 -1.07 -15.32
C LYS A 264 4.01 -1.84 -16.38
N GLU A 265 4.71 -1.15 -17.27
CA GLU A 265 5.59 -1.81 -18.25
C GLU A 265 6.79 -2.51 -17.61
N VAL A 266 7.42 -1.88 -16.61
CA VAL A 266 8.54 -2.47 -15.86
C VAL A 266 8.06 -3.74 -15.15
N TYR A 267 6.88 -3.70 -14.52
CA TYR A 267 6.28 -4.85 -13.88
C TYR A 267 6.02 -5.99 -14.88
N ALA A 268 5.45 -5.66 -16.04
CA ALA A 268 5.21 -6.64 -17.10
C ALA A 268 6.50 -7.29 -17.63
N ASP A 269 7.57 -6.52 -17.82
CA ASP A 269 8.91 -7.05 -18.19
C ASP A 269 9.43 -8.04 -17.15
N VAL A 270 9.34 -7.68 -15.86
CA VAL A 270 9.78 -8.53 -14.76
C VAL A 270 8.96 -9.82 -14.68
N VAL A 271 7.62 -9.74 -14.77
CA VAL A 271 6.74 -10.91 -14.80
C VAL A 271 7.06 -11.83 -15.97
N SER A 272 7.34 -11.28 -17.16
CA SER A 272 7.64 -12.08 -18.36
C SER A 272 8.90 -12.94 -18.25
N LYS A 273 9.81 -12.58 -17.33
CA LYS A 273 11.08 -13.27 -17.06
C LYS A 273 11.04 -14.10 -15.78
N ALA A 274 10.02 -13.92 -14.96
CA ALA A 274 9.82 -14.70 -13.76
C ALA A 274 9.32 -16.11 -14.09
N LEU A 275 9.57 -17.05 -13.19
CA LEU A 275 9.03 -18.39 -13.27
C LEU A 275 7.50 -18.37 -13.16
N SER A 276 6.85 -19.39 -13.72
CA SER A 276 5.41 -19.61 -13.48
C SER A 276 5.14 -19.77 -11.98
N PRO A 277 3.92 -19.50 -11.47
CA PRO A 277 3.61 -19.71 -10.05
C PRO A 277 3.90 -21.13 -9.56
N ALA A 278 3.61 -22.15 -10.38
CA ALA A 278 3.88 -23.55 -10.04
C ALA A 278 5.39 -23.82 -9.90
N THR A 279 6.20 -23.41 -10.89
CA THR A 279 7.65 -23.58 -10.87
C THR A 279 8.31 -22.71 -9.79
N SER A 280 7.72 -21.56 -9.47
CA SER A 280 8.15 -20.72 -8.34
C SER A 280 7.94 -21.42 -7.01
N ALA A 281 6.80 -22.08 -6.82
CA ALA A 281 6.54 -22.88 -5.63
C ALA A 281 7.49 -24.07 -5.50
N GLU A 282 7.85 -24.73 -6.61
CA GLU A 282 8.89 -25.76 -6.63
C GLU A 282 10.24 -25.21 -6.15
N LEU A 283 10.69 -24.08 -6.72
CA LEU A 283 11.94 -23.44 -6.31
C LEU A 283 11.93 -23.02 -4.83
N ILE A 284 10.80 -22.49 -4.32
CA ILE A 284 10.66 -22.16 -2.89
C ILE A 284 10.78 -23.42 -2.02
N ARG A 285 10.21 -24.55 -2.43
CA ARG A 285 10.37 -25.84 -1.72
C ARG A 285 11.81 -26.35 -1.75
N GLU A 286 12.55 -26.13 -2.83
CA GLU A 286 13.98 -26.46 -2.86
C GLU A 286 14.77 -25.67 -1.82
N TYR A 287 14.52 -24.35 -1.71
CA TYR A 287 15.15 -23.54 -0.66
C TYR A 287 14.73 -23.97 0.74
N LEU A 288 13.47 -24.38 0.93
CA LEU A 288 12.99 -24.92 2.20
C LEU A 288 13.80 -26.15 2.64
N VAL A 289 14.02 -27.11 1.74
CA VAL A 289 14.83 -28.32 2.02
C VAL A 289 16.28 -27.95 2.40
N ARG A 290 16.85 -26.91 1.78
CA ARG A 290 18.20 -26.42 2.15
C ARG A 290 18.24 -25.87 3.57
N TYR A 291 17.21 -25.14 4.00
CA TYR A 291 17.12 -24.67 5.39
C TYR A 291 16.91 -25.82 6.39
N GLU A 292 16.17 -26.87 6.02
CA GLU A 292 16.00 -28.07 6.86
C GLU A 292 17.29 -28.89 7.00
N SER A 293 18.11 -28.91 5.94
CA SER A 293 19.38 -29.66 5.90
C SER A 293 20.55 -28.89 6.53
N GLY A 294 20.34 -27.66 7.01
CA GLY A 294 21.39 -26.80 7.58
C GLY A 294 22.31 -26.14 6.55
N GLU A 295 22.01 -26.27 5.25
CA GLU A 295 22.78 -25.67 4.15
C GLU A 295 22.32 -24.25 3.80
N GLY A 296 21.21 -23.78 4.36
CA GLY A 296 20.59 -22.50 4.02
C GLY A 296 21.39 -21.23 4.35
N GLY A 297 22.57 -21.36 4.97
CA GLY A 297 23.47 -20.23 5.28
C GLY A 297 24.65 -20.03 4.31
N LEU A 298 24.82 -20.90 3.32
CA LEU A 298 25.94 -20.90 2.36
C LEU A 298 25.53 -20.41 0.95
#